data_AF-A0A090N758-F1
#
_entry.id   AF-A0A090N758-F1
#
_cell.length_a   1.000
_cell.length_b   1.000
_cell.length_c   1.000
_cell.angle_alpha   90.00
_cell.angle_beta   90.00
_cell.angle_gamma   90.00
#
_symmetry.space_group_name_H-M   'P 1'
#
loop_
_entity.id
_entity.type
_entity.pdbx_description
1 polymer ?
#
loop_
_entity_poly.entity_id
_entity_poly.type
_entity_poly.pdbx_seq_one_letter_code
_entity_poly.pdbx_strand_id
1 'polypeptide(L)'
;MTLPLGMQLAYGTRIVVDSNPPLQSPYVICFANGCMSDYEVTPDLLNHMKKGQNLVVQAINSNGAPLTLPLPLAEFAKAYDGPPTDPKVFEENQKKLQDELQKRAAEARQRLESQTNAPPANK
;
A
#
# COMPACT_ATOMS: atom_id res chain seq x y z
N MET A 1 9.30 -2.22 3.30
CA MET A 1 8.08 -2.73 2.61
C MET A 1 7.32 -3.69 3.50
N THR A 2 5.99 -3.73 3.44
CA THR A 2 5.15 -4.59 4.30
C THR A 2 4.44 -5.65 3.48
N LEU A 3 4.60 -6.92 3.87
CA LEU A 3 3.93 -8.07 3.27
C LEU A 3 2.85 -8.63 4.23
N PRO A 4 1.85 -9.35 3.69
CA PRO A 4 0.81 -9.96 4.50
C PRO A 4 1.35 -10.91 5.57
N LEU A 5 0.53 -11.16 6.59
CA LEU A 5 0.77 -12.24 7.53
C LEU A 5 0.64 -13.61 6.84
N GLY A 6 1.24 -14.65 7.44
CA GLY A 6 1.25 -16.00 6.87
C GLY A 6 2.41 -16.27 5.91
N MET A 7 3.37 -15.34 5.79
CA MET A 7 4.63 -15.56 5.09
C MET A 7 5.68 -16.20 6.02
N GLN A 8 6.55 -17.03 5.46
CA GLN A 8 7.60 -17.71 6.18
C GLN A 8 8.79 -16.78 6.42
N LEU A 9 9.03 -16.47 7.70
CA LEU A 9 10.07 -15.52 8.10
C LEU A 9 11.49 -15.95 7.71
N ALA A 10 11.75 -17.27 7.71
CA ALA A 10 13.07 -17.84 7.42
C ALA A 10 13.58 -17.54 6.01
N TYR A 11 12.68 -17.37 5.03
CA TYR A 11 13.06 -17.08 3.64
C TYR A 11 13.19 -15.57 3.36
N GLY A 12 12.72 -14.71 4.27
CA GLY A 12 12.70 -13.26 4.05
C GLY A 12 11.83 -12.86 2.86
N THR A 13 12.18 -11.71 2.27
CA THR A 13 11.51 -11.16 1.09
C THR A 13 12.53 -10.95 -0.04
N ARG A 14 12.04 -10.88 -1.28
CA ARG A 14 12.85 -10.63 -2.46
C ARG A 14 12.21 -9.55 -3.31
N ILE A 15 13.03 -8.66 -3.87
CA ILE A 15 12.60 -7.73 -4.91
C ILE A 15 13.40 -7.93 -6.19
N VAL A 16 12.74 -7.69 -7.32
CA VAL A 16 13.33 -7.77 -8.66
C VAL A 16 12.82 -6.58 -9.46
N VAL A 17 13.72 -5.79 -10.04
CA VAL A 17 13.33 -4.78 -11.03
C VAL A 17 13.51 -5.39 -12.41
N ASP A 18 12.41 -5.58 -13.14
CA ASP A 18 12.36 -6.25 -14.43
C ASP A 18 13.10 -7.61 -14.45
N SER A 19 14.24 -7.68 -15.13
CA SER A 19 15.07 -8.90 -15.24
C SER A 19 16.42 -8.76 -14.53
N ASN A 20 16.56 -7.76 -13.66
CA ASN A 20 17.79 -7.54 -12.90
C ASN A 20 18.00 -8.61 -11.84
N PRO A 21 19.24 -8.76 -11.34
CA PRO A 21 19.51 -9.63 -10.20
C PRO A 21 18.61 -9.27 -9.01
N PRO A 22 18.02 -10.29 -8.36
CA PRO A 22 17.12 -10.10 -7.24
C PRO A 22 17.88 -9.64 -5.99
N LEU A 23 17.28 -8.72 -5.24
CA LEU A 23 17.74 -8.38 -3.88
C LEU A 23 16.89 -9.13 -2.86
N GLN A 24 17.54 -9.77 -1.88
CA GLN A 24 16.87 -10.48 -0.79
C GLN A 24 17.15 -9.79 0.53
N SER A 25 16.13 -9.68 1.39
CA SER A 25 16.27 -9.07 2.72
C SER A 25 15.41 -9.83 3.74
N PRO A 26 15.91 -10.05 4.97
CA PRO A 26 15.11 -10.64 6.03
C PRO A 26 13.97 -9.69 6.46
N TYR A 27 12.99 -10.24 7.17
CA TYR A 27 12.02 -9.43 7.88
C TYR A 27 12.66 -8.76 9.08
N VAL A 28 12.33 -7.48 9.32
CA VAL A 28 12.87 -6.69 10.42
C VAL A 28 11.87 -6.58 11.59
N ILE A 29 10.56 -6.54 11.32
CA ILE A 29 9.51 -6.48 12.35
C ILE A 29 8.17 -6.97 11.80
N CYS A 30 7.29 -7.48 12.68
CA CYS A 30 5.91 -7.80 12.34
C CYS A 30 4.94 -7.09 13.29
N PHE A 31 3.85 -6.57 12.70
CA PHE A 31 2.72 -5.96 13.38
C PHE A 31 1.43 -6.70 13.00
N ALA A 32 0.31 -6.33 13.62
CA ALA A 32 -1.00 -6.90 13.31
C ALA A 32 -1.41 -6.73 11.84
N ASN A 33 -0.87 -5.73 11.13
CA ASN A 33 -1.16 -5.46 9.72
C ASN A 33 -0.15 -6.08 8.73
N GLY A 34 0.90 -6.76 9.20
CA GLY A 34 1.87 -7.42 8.32
C GLY A 34 3.30 -7.41 8.84
N CYS A 35 4.20 -8.02 8.05
CA CYS A 35 5.63 -8.10 8.34
C CYS A 35 6.42 -7.21 7.39
N MET A 36 7.32 -6.40 7.95
CA MET A 36 8.13 -5.44 7.22
C MET A 36 9.52 -6.00 6.93
N SER A 37 10.06 -5.70 5.76
CA SER A 37 11.44 -5.92 5.37
C SER A 37 12.00 -4.63 4.76
N ASP A 38 13.23 -4.29 5.10
CA ASP A 38 13.90 -3.09 4.63
C ASP A 38 14.90 -3.40 3.53
N TYR A 39 15.03 -2.47 2.60
CA TYR A 39 15.97 -2.54 1.49
C TYR A 39 16.75 -1.24 1.43
N GLU A 40 18.06 -1.34 1.35
CA GLU A 40 18.89 -0.20 1.06
C GLU A 40 18.67 0.24 -0.39
N VAL A 41 18.18 1.46 -0.57
CA VAL A 41 18.00 2.06 -1.89
C VAL A 41 19.30 2.68 -2.33
N THR A 42 20.18 1.86 -2.92
CA THR A 42 21.43 2.32 -3.51
C THR A 42 21.15 3.17 -4.76
N PRO A 43 22.10 4.02 -5.20
CA PRO A 43 21.95 4.78 -6.45
C PRO A 43 21.66 3.90 -7.67
N ASP A 44 22.23 2.69 -7.71
CA ASP A 44 21.99 1.72 -8.77
C ASP A 44 20.54 1.18 -8.74
N LEU A 45 20.06 0.75 -7.57
CA LEU A 45 18.67 0.31 -7.40
C LEU A 45 17.68 1.43 -7.74
N LEU A 46 17.96 2.66 -7.29
CA LEU A 46 17.14 3.82 -7.61
C LEU A 46 17.07 4.06 -9.13
N ASN A 47 18.22 4.00 -9.82
CA ASN A 47 18.27 4.14 -11.27
C ASN A 47 17.48 3.05 -11.99
N HIS A 48 17.57 1.81 -11.52
CA HIS A 48 16.75 0.71 -12.03
C HIS A 48 15.26 0.98 -11.81
N MET A 49 14.85 1.44 -10.62
CA MET A 49 13.45 1.75 -10.35
C MET A 49 12.92 2.91 -11.20
N LYS A 50 13.74 3.92 -11.51
CA LYS A 50 13.36 5.05 -12.36
C LYS A 50 13.22 4.70 -13.84
N LYS A 51 14.01 3.73 -14.33
CA LYS A 51 14.02 3.34 -15.77
C LYS A 51 13.23 2.07 -16.05
N GLY A 52 12.96 1.27 -15.02
CA GLY A 52 12.34 -0.03 -15.13
C GLY A 52 10.83 0.04 -15.32
N GLN A 53 10.25 -1.11 -15.67
CA GLN A 53 8.82 -1.23 -15.94
C GLN A 53 8.07 -1.83 -14.73
N ASN A 54 8.67 -2.81 -14.06
CA ASN A 54 8.04 -3.52 -12.95
C ASN A 54 9.02 -3.78 -11.81
N LEU A 55 8.57 -3.51 -10.58
CA LEU A 55 9.16 -4.03 -9.35
C LEU A 55 8.34 -5.25 -8.92
N VAL A 56 8.94 -6.42 -8.95
CA VAL A 56 8.31 -7.66 -8.50
C VAL A 56 8.75 -7.95 -7.07
N VAL A 57 7.79 -7.99 -6.15
CA VAL A 57 8.00 -8.37 -4.75
C VAL A 57 7.61 -9.84 -4.58
N GLN A 58 8.47 -10.62 -3.92
CA GLN A 58 8.26 -12.04 -3.68
C GLN A 58 8.51 -12.42 -2.23
N ALA A 59 7.76 -13.40 -1.74
CA ALA A 59 8.04 -14.10 -0.48
C ALA A 59 7.37 -15.49 -0.50
N ILE A 60 7.71 -16.35 0.46
CA ILE A 60 7.16 -17.71 0.56
C ILE A 60 6.05 -17.75 1.59
N ASN A 61 4.86 -18.26 1.22
CA ASN A 61 3.73 -18.38 2.14
C ASN A 61 3.86 -19.63 3.03
N SER A 62 2.96 -19.78 4.01
CA SER A 62 2.95 -20.89 4.97
C SER A 62 2.88 -22.27 4.32
N ASN A 63 2.34 -22.35 3.10
CA ASN A 63 2.20 -23.59 2.34
C ASN A 63 3.45 -23.91 1.49
N GLY A 64 4.50 -23.08 1.58
CA GLY A 64 5.73 -23.22 0.80
C GLY A 64 5.63 -22.70 -0.63
N ALA A 65 4.55 -22.01 -1.00
CA ALA A 65 4.37 -21.46 -2.35
C ALA A 65 4.81 -19.99 -2.43
N PRO A 66 5.38 -19.54 -3.57
CA PRO A 66 5.77 -18.15 -3.74
C PRO A 66 4.55 -17.24 -3.95
N LEU A 67 4.44 -16.20 -3.13
CA LEU A 67 3.62 -15.02 -3.41
C LEU A 67 4.44 -14.08 -4.31
N THR A 68 3.90 -13.68 -5.46
CA THR A 68 4.55 -12.77 -6.41
C THR A 68 3.64 -11.59 -6.70
N LEU A 69 4.10 -10.38 -6.39
CA LEU A 69 3.33 -9.14 -6.50
C LEU A 69 4.06 -8.17 -7.43
N PRO A 70 3.58 -7.96 -8.67
CA PRO A 70 4.13 -6.96 -9.57
C PRO A 70 3.62 -5.56 -9.20
N LEU A 71 4.54 -4.61 -9.13
CA LEU A 71 4.28 -3.19 -8.91
C LEU A 71 4.77 -2.41 -10.14
N PRO A 72 3.87 -1.77 -10.91
CA PRO A 72 4.28 -0.97 -12.06
C PRO A 72 5.15 0.23 -11.65
N LEU A 73 6.20 0.49 -12.43
CA LEU A 73 7.14 1.59 -12.21
C LEU A 73 6.99 2.76 -13.20
N ALA A 74 6.01 2.69 -14.11
CA ALA A 74 5.79 3.67 -15.18
C ALA A 74 5.76 5.14 -14.69
N GLU A 75 5.22 5.36 -13.49
CA GLU A 75 5.09 6.70 -12.89
C GLU A 75 6.11 6.96 -11.76
N PHE A 76 6.98 6.00 -11.45
CA PHE A 76 7.92 6.11 -10.32
C PHE A 76 8.89 7.27 -10.50
N ALA A 77 9.50 7.42 -11.68
CA ALA A 77 10.45 8.50 -11.93
C ALA A 77 9.80 9.88 -11.77
N LYS A 78 8.57 10.06 -12.29
CA LYS A 78 7.83 11.32 -12.14
C LYS A 78 7.45 11.58 -10.69
N ALA A 79 7.05 10.55 -9.94
CA ALA A 79 6.71 10.68 -8.53
C ALA A 79 7.95 10.99 -7.67
N TYR A 80 9.11 10.43 -8.01
CA TYR A 80 10.36 10.63 -7.27
C TYR A 80 11.04 11.98 -7.58
N ASP A 81 11.12 12.35 -8.86
CA ASP A 81 11.73 13.61 -9.31
C ASP A 81 10.76 14.80 -9.32
N GLY A 82 9.47 14.54 -9.05
CA GLY A 82 8.41 15.53 -9.10
C GLY A 82 8.63 16.67 -8.10
N PRO A 83 8.03 17.85 -8.34
CA PRO A 83 8.09 18.93 -7.38
C PRO A 83 7.49 18.47 -6.03
N PRO A 84 8.03 18.95 -4.90
CA PRO A 84 7.42 18.70 -3.60
C PRO A 84 5.95 19.12 -3.63
N THR A 85 5.08 18.32 -3.00
CA THR A 85 3.68 18.70 -2.82
C THR A 85 3.61 20.06 -2.14
N ASP A 86 2.91 21.03 -2.76
CA ASP A 86 2.73 22.36 -2.18
C ASP A 86 1.96 22.23 -0.84
N PRO A 87 2.53 22.69 0.29
CA PRO A 87 1.89 22.60 1.60
C PRO A 87 0.48 23.21 1.63
N LYS A 88 0.25 24.34 0.94
CA LYS A 88 -1.07 24.99 0.93
C LYS A 88 -2.10 24.18 0.16
N VAL A 89 -1.71 23.63 -0.99
CA VAL A 89 -2.58 22.76 -1.78
C VAL A 89 -2.89 21.47 -1.01
N PHE A 90 -1.90 20.92 -0.31
CA PHE A 90 -2.09 19.76 0.54
C PHE A 90 -3.08 20.05 1.68
N GLU A 91 -2.89 21.15 2.41
CA GLU A 91 -3.79 21.59 3.48
C GLU A 91 -5.22 21.83 2.99
N GLU A 92 -5.40 22.52 1.87
CA GLU A 92 -6.72 22.74 1.27
C GLU A 92 -7.39 21.41 0.88
N ASN A 93 -6.64 20.49 0.28
CA ASN A 93 -7.16 19.17 -0.08
C ASN A 93 -7.52 18.34 1.16
N GLN A 94 -6.71 18.39 2.22
CA GLN A 94 -7.01 17.72 3.49
C GLN A 94 -8.28 18.27 4.13
N LYS A 95 -8.47 19.60 4.11
CA LYS A 95 -9.67 20.24 4.63
C LYS A 95 -10.91 19.86 3.83
N LYS A 96 -10.85 19.94 2.50
CA LYS A 96 -11.95 19.52 1.61
C LYS A 96 -12.33 18.05 1.83
N LEU A 97 -11.34 17.17 1.98
CA LEU A 97 -11.57 15.75 2.26
C LEU A 97 -12.28 15.56 3.61
N GLN A 98 -11.89 16.30 4.65
CA GLN A 98 -12.54 16.26 5.96
C GLN A 98 -14.00 16.72 5.91
N ASP A 99 -14.27 17.82 5.22
CA ASP A 99 -15.64 18.33 5.06
C ASP A 99 -16.52 17.33 4.30
N GLU A 100 -15.99 16.71 3.23
CA GLU A 100 -16.72 15.70 2.45
C GLU A 100 -16.99 14.43 3.26
N LEU A 101 -16.01 13.96 4.05
CA LEU A 101 -16.18 12.82 4.94
C LEU A 101 -17.23 13.10 6.03
N GLN A 102 -17.25 14.31 6.61
CA GLN A 102 -18.26 14.70 7.59
C GLN A 102 -19.66 14.71 6.97
N LYS A 103 -19.81 15.27 5.76
CA LYS A 103 -21.09 15.27 5.05
C LYS A 103 -21.57 13.85 4.77
N ARG A 104 -20.70 12.97 4.25
CA ARG A 104 -21.04 11.55 4.01
C ARG A 104 -21.42 10.81 5.30
N ALA A 105 -20.74 11.10 6.41
CA ALA A 105 -21.07 10.51 7.70
C ALA A 105 -22.45 10.96 8.22
N ALA A 106 -22.81 12.23 8.05
CA ALA A 106 -24.13 12.75 8.43
C ALA A 106 -25.25 12.14 7.58
N GLU A 107 -25.06 12.04 6.25
CA GLU A 107 -26.01 11.39 5.35
C GLU A 107 -26.21 9.91 5.69
N ALA A 108 -25.13 9.19 6.02
CA ALA A 108 -25.21 7.80 6.45
C ALA A 108 -25.98 7.64 7.77
N ARG A 109 -25.79 8.54 8.74
CA ARG A 109 -26.57 8.56 10.00
C ARG A 109 -28.05 8.77 9.75
N GLN A 110 -28.42 9.77 8.95
CA GLN A 110 -29.83 10.01 8.61
C GLN A 110 -30.47 8.81 7.90
N ARG A 111 -29.74 8.14 6.99
CA ARG A 111 -30.23 6.92 6.33
C ARG A 111 -30.47 5.79 7.33
N LEU A 112 -29.56 5.58 8.28
CA LEU A 112 -29.73 4.56 9.33
C LEU A 112 -30.91 4.89 10.26
N GLU A 113 -31.07 6.15 10.67
CA GLU A 113 -32.21 6.61 11.48
C GLU A 113 -33.54 6.42 10.74
N SER A 114 -33.60 6.72 9.44
CA SER A 114 -34.81 6.50 8.63
C SER A 114 -35.14 5.02 8.41
N GLN A 115 -34.15 4.12 8.41
CA GLN A 115 -34.37 2.67 8.34
C GLN A 115 -34.77 2.07 9.69
N THR A 116 -34.32 2.65 10.80
CA THR A 116 -34.67 2.18 12.16
C THR A 116 -36.09 2.59 12.57
N ASN A 117 -36.69 3.57 11.88
CA ASN A 117 -38.08 4.01 12.08
C ASN A 117 -39.11 3.29 11.18
N ALA A 118 -38.76 2.17 10.54
CA ALA A 118 -39.77 1.28 9.97
C ALA A 118 -40.52 0.58 11.11
N PRO A 119 -41.87 0.68 11.20
CA PRO A 119 -42.63 0.00 12.24
C PRO A 119 -42.42 -1.52 12.17
N PRO A 120 -42.47 -2.25 13.31
CA PRO A 120 -42.47 -3.71 13.25
C PRO A 120 -43.63 -4.16 12.37
N ALA A 121 -43.32 -4.87 11.28
CA ALA A 121 -44.32 -5.52 10.43
C ALA A 121 -45.00 -6.61 11.27
N ASN A 122 -46.12 -6.26 11.87
CA ASN A 122 -46.96 -7.17 12.64
C ASN A 122 -47.79 -8.02 11.68
N LYS A 123 -47.51 -9.33 11.62
CA LYS A 123 -48.50 -10.37 11.32
C LYS A 123 -48.05 -11.74 11.80
#